data_AF-A0A925RF05-F1
#
_entry.id   AF-A0A925RF05-F1
#
_cell.length_a   1.000
_cell.length_b   1.000
_cell.length_c   1.000
_cell.angle_alpha   90.00
_cell.angle_beta   90.00
_cell.angle_gamma   90.00
#
_symmetry.space_group_name_H-M   'P 1'
#
loop_
_entity.id
_entity.type
_entity.pdbx_description
1 polymer ?
#
loop_
_entity_poly.entity_id
_entity_poly.type
_entity_poly.pdbx_seq_one_letter_code
_entity_poly.pdbx_strand_id
1 'polypeptide(L)' 'MEETLTITFTPELKAILDNLTHAEGISPENLVQAAIQDYLFIRQFRALRSQLMQKAQTLYTDNDIFEMVP' A
#
# COMPACT_ATOMS: atom_id res chain seq x y z
N MET A 1 -0.18 20.55 2.21
CA MET A 1 -0.22 20.82 0.76
C MET A 1 -1.13 19.75 0.19
N GLU A 2 -2.29 20.13 -0.30
CA GLU A 2 -3.25 19.18 -0.88
C GLU A 2 -2.92 19.04 -2.37
N GLU A 3 -2.61 17.81 -2.80
CA GLU A 3 -2.36 17.49 -4.21
C GLU A 3 -3.60 16.84 -4.81
N THR A 4 -4.12 17.43 -5.88
CA THR A 4 -5.32 16.94 -6.57
C THR A 4 -4.94 16.03 -7.72
N LEU A 5 -5.47 14.80 -7.72
CA LEU A 5 -5.34 13.84 -8.82
C LEU A 5 -6.68 13.69 -9.53
N THR A 6 -6.77 14.15 -10.78
CA THR A 6 -7.97 13.94 -11.61
C THR A 6 -7.87 12.58 -12.31
N ILE A 7 -8.82 11.68 -12.02
CA ILE A 7 -8.91 10.35 -12.63
C ILE A 7 -10.27 10.16 -13.30
N THR A 8 -10.23 9.56 -14.48
CA THR A 8 -11.45 9.20 -15.22
C THR A 8 -11.92 7.83 -14.78
N PHE A 9 -13.14 7.74 -14.26
CA PHE A 9 -13.76 6.47 -13.89
C PHE A 9 -14.60 5.91 -15.04
N THR A 10 -14.71 4.58 -15.11
CA THR A 10 -15.74 3.95 -15.93
C THR A 10 -17.13 4.21 -15.30
N PRO A 11 -18.20 4.26 -16.12
CA PRO A 11 -19.54 4.54 -15.61
C PRO A 11 -20.01 3.47 -14.60
N GLU A 12 -19.60 2.23 -14.78
CA GLU A 12 -19.89 1.12 -13.86
C GLU A 12 -19.25 1.36 -12.48
N LEU A 13 -17.96 1.73 -12.46
CA LEU A 13 -17.23 1.96 -11.21
C LEU A 13 -17.79 3.17 -10.47
N LYS A 14 -18.15 4.23 -11.20
CA LYS A 14 -18.83 5.39 -10.62
C LYS A 14 -20.16 5.00 -9.96
N ALA A 15 -20.99 4.20 -10.63
CA ALA A 15 -22.27 3.76 -10.08
C ALA A 15 -22.10 2.92 -8.80
N ILE A 16 -21.10 2.04 -8.75
CA ILE A 16 -20.77 1.27 -7.54
C ILE A 16 -20.33 2.19 -6.41
N LEU A 17 -19.46 3.17 -6.72
CA LEU A 17 -18.97 4.13 -5.73
C LEU A 17 -20.12 4.97 -5.15
N ASP A 18 -21.00 5.51 -6.01
CA ASP A 18 -22.17 6.31 -5.63
C ASP A 18 -23.16 5.52 -4.75
N ASN A 19 -23.35 4.23 -5.03
CA ASN A 19 -24.22 3.37 -4.22
C ASN A 19 -23.62 3.12 -2.83
N LEU A 20 -22.32 2.87 -2.74
CA LEU A 20 -21.62 2.65 -1.47
C LEU A 20 -21.60 3.93 -0.62
N THR A 21 -21.31 5.07 -1.23
CA THR A 21 -21.31 6.36 -0.54
C THR A 21 -22.70 6.76 -0.04
N HIS A 22 -23.76 6.48 -0.83
CA HIS A 22 -25.14 6.67 -0.38
C HIS A 22 -25.52 5.75 0.77
N ALA A 23 -25.07 4.48 0.74
CA ALA A 23 -25.40 3.50 1.78
C ALA A 23 -24.70 3.81 3.11
N GLU A 24 -23.44 4.26 3.06
CA GLU A 24 -22.61 4.48 4.24
C GLU A 24 -22.55 5.95 4.69
N GLY A 25 -23.09 6.88 3.90
CA GLY A 25 -23.13 8.32 4.23
C GLY A 25 -21.76 8.99 4.21
N ILE A 26 -20.81 8.44 3.46
CA ILE A 26 -19.42 8.92 3.34
C ILE A 26 -19.17 9.55 1.98
N SER A 27 -18.31 10.57 1.93
CA SER A 27 -17.94 11.21 0.67
C SER A 27 -17.14 10.26 -0.25
N PRO A 28 -17.40 10.26 -1.56
CA PRO A 28 -16.68 9.43 -2.53
C PRO A 28 -15.16 9.70 -2.53
N GLU A 29 -14.76 10.94 -2.32
CA GLU A 29 -13.35 11.34 -2.17
C GLU A 29 -12.66 10.62 -0.99
N ASN A 30 -13.32 10.58 0.17
CA ASN A 30 -12.77 9.93 1.37
C ASN A 30 -12.65 8.42 1.17
N LEU A 31 -13.65 7.81 0.54
CA LEU A 31 -13.62 6.37 0.23
C LEU A 31 -12.47 6.04 -0.74
N VAL A 32 -12.30 6.84 -1.81
CA VAL A 32 -11.21 6.64 -2.77
C VAL A 32 -9.85 6.87 -2.11
N GLN A 33 -9.71 7.90 -1.28
CA GLN A 33 -8.47 8.19 -0.57
C GLN A 33 -8.10 7.06 0.39
N ALA A 34 -9.06 6.56 1.18
CA ALA A 34 -8.86 5.42 2.06
C ALA A 34 -8.45 4.16 1.29
N ALA A 35 -9.15 3.86 0.19
CA ALA A 35 -8.83 2.71 -0.65
C ALA A 35 -7.42 2.78 -1.27
N ILE A 36 -7.00 3.97 -1.72
CA ILE A 36 -5.64 4.20 -2.23
C ILE A 36 -4.61 4.02 -1.11
N GLN A 37 -4.87 4.57 0.08
CA GLN A 37 -3.98 4.45 1.22
C GLN A 37 -3.78 2.98 1.64
N ASP A 38 -4.86 2.21 1.74
CA ASP A 38 -4.81 0.79 2.07
C ASP A 38 -4.04 -0.02 1.01
N TYR A 39 -4.32 0.26 -0.27
CA TYR A 39 -3.60 -0.38 -1.37
C TYR A 39 -2.10 -0.10 -1.32
N LEU A 40 -1.72 1.16 -1.11
CA LEU A 40 -0.32 1.57 -1.00
C LEU A 40 0.36 0.97 0.22
N PHE A 41 -0.34 0.88 1.35
CA PHE A 41 0.18 0.26 2.56
C PHE A 41 0.53 -1.22 2.32
N ILE A 42 -0.40 -1.99 1.76
CA ILE A 42 -0.18 -3.41 1.44
C ILE A 42 0.95 -3.57 0.43
N ARG A 43 1.02 -2.69 -0.58
CA ARG A 43 2.07 -2.74 -1.61
C ARG A 43 3.45 -2.46 -1.02
N GLN A 44 3.58 -1.46 -0.15
CA GLN A 44 4.82 -1.17 0.57
C GLN A 44 5.22 -2.32 1.49
N PHE A 45 4.27 -2.89 2.24
CA PHE A 45 4.54 -4.03 3.10
C PHE A 45 5.04 -5.25 2.32
N ARG A 46 4.43 -5.56 1.17
CA ARG A 46 4.87 -6.65 0.29
C ARG A 46 6.27 -6.40 -0.28
N ALA A 47 6.56 -5.16 -0.68
CA ALA A 47 7.90 -4.79 -1.15
C ALA A 47 8.96 -4.96 -0.07
N LEU A 48 8.69 -4.48 1.14
CA LEU A 48 9.56 -4.63 2.31
C LEU A 48 9.79 -6.10 2.65
N ARG A 49 8.72 -6.90 2.69
CA ARG A 49 8.82 -8.36 2.93
C ARG A 49 9.69 -9.04 1.88
N SER A 50 9.53 -8.70 0.60
CA SER A 50 10.35 -9.25 -0.48
C SER A 50 11.85 -8.96 -0.25
N GLN A 51 12.18 -7.71 0.10
CA GLN A 51 13.56 -7.32 0.42
C GLN A 51 14.12 -8.07 1.62
N LEU A 52 13.34 -8.20 2.69
CA LEU A 52 13.78 -8.91 3.90
C LEU A 52 13.93 -10.42 3.66
N MET A 53 13.04 -11.04 2.88
CA MET A 53 13.15 -12.45 2.51
C MET A 53 14.40 -12.73 1.66
N GLN A 54 14.78 -11.80 0.77
CA GLN A 54 16.04 -11.90 0.05
C GLN A 54 17.26 -11.82 0.98
N LYS A 55 17.24 -10.92 1.97
CA LYS A 55 18.32 -10.83 2.98
C LYS A 55 18.38 -12.06 3.89
N ALA A 56 17.24 -12.67 4.21
CA ALA A 56 17.16 -13.86 5.07
C ALA A 56 17.66 -15.14 4.40
N GLN A 57 17.86 -15.16 3.08
CA GLN A 57 18.50 -16.28 2.38
C GLN A 57 19.99 -16.40 2.70
N THR A 58 20.62 -15.37 3.23
CA THR A 58 22.02 -15.39 3.64
C THR A 58 22.10 -15.90 5.07
N LEU A 59 22.64 -17.11 5.26
CA LEU A 59 22.87 -17.68 6.58
C LEU A 59 24.14 -17.05 7.14
N TYR A 60 24.02 -16.12 8.08
CA TYR A 60 25.16 -15.57 8.80
C TYR A 60 25.47 -16.45 9.99
N THR A 61 26.72 -16.89 10.12
CA THR A 61 27.23 -17.50 11.35
C THR A 61 27.70 -16.41 12.31
N ASP A 62 27.79 -16.71 13.60
CA ASP A 62 28.32 -15.76 14.58
C ASP A 62 29.72 -15.24 14.18
N ASN A 63 30.54 -16.12 13.59
CA ASN A 63 31.88 -15.77 13.09
C ASN A 63 31.83 -14.78 11.92
N ASP A 64 30.85 -14.86 11.03
CA ASP A 64 30.68 -13.89 9.93
C ASP A 64 30.30 -12.50 10.45
N ILE A 65 29.56 -12.43 11.57
CA ILE A 65 29.19 -11.17 12.20
C ILE A 65 30.42 -10.53 12.87
N PHE A 66 31.26 -11.32 13.54
CA PHE A 66 32.50 -10.83 14.15
C PHE A 66 33.52 -10.29 13.12
N GLU A 67 33.54 -10.82 11.89
CA GLU A 67 34.40 -10.31 10.82
C GLU A 67 33.83 -9.05 10.12
N MET A 68 32.52 -8.78 10.23
CA MET A 68 31.87 -7.62 9.61
C MET A 68 31.82 -6.37 10.49
N VAL A 69 31.96 -6.52 11.80
CA VAL A 69 31.96 -5.39 12.75
C VAL A 69 33.42 -5.12 13.19
N PRO A 70 34.00 -3.94 12.85
CA PRO A 70 35.37 -3.59 13.21
C PRO A 70 35.59 -3.30 14.69
#